data_AF-A0A353PBL6-F1
#
_entry.id   AF-A0A353PBL6-F1
#
_cell.length_a   1.000
_cell.length_b   1.000
_cell.length_c   1.000
_cell.angle_alpha   90.00
_cell.angle_beta   90.00
_cell.angle_gamma   90.00
#
_symmetry.space_group_name_H-M   'P 1'
#
loop_
_entity.id
_entity.type
_entity.pdbx_description
1 polymer ?
#
loop_
_entity_poly.entity_id
_entity_poly.type
_entity_poly.pdbx_seq_one_letter_code
_entity_poly.pdbx_strand_id
1 'polypeptide(L)' 'AKQRNGPTGTVRLTFLGQYTRFENFASEEYGGGYA' A
#
# COMPACT_ATOMS: atom_id res chain seq x y z
N ALA A 1 -0.18 7.33 -16.35
CA ALA A 1 -0.87 7.74 -15.10
C ALA A 1 -1.60 9.05 -15.36
N LYS A 2 -2.87 9.20 -14.94
CA LYS A 2 -3.61 10.47 -15.09
C LYS A 2 -4.39 10.76 -13.82
N GLN A 3 -4.14 11.93 -13.24
CA GLN A 3 -5.01 12.54 -12.25
C GLN A 3 -5.32 13.95 -12.74
N ARG A 4 -6.60 14.26 -13.00
CA ARG A 4 -7.00 15.50 -13.72
C ARG A 4 -6.66 16.76 -12.93
N ASN A 5 -6.82 16.69 -11.61
CA ASN A 5 -6.73 17.84 -10.72
C ASN A 5 -5.65 17.62 -9.64
N GLY A 6 -4.51 17.00 -9.97
CA GLY A 6 -3.49 16.74 -8.97
C GLY A 6 -2.27 15.97 -9.46
N PRO A 7 -1.33 15.70 -8.55
CA PRO A 7 -0.12 14.96 -8.88
C PRO A 7 -0.46 13.51 -9.26
N THR A 8 0.41 12.92 -10.06
CA THR A 8 0.41 11.47 -10.31
C THR A 8 1.47 10.81 -9.44
N GLY A 9 1.30 9.52 -9.15
CA GLY A 9 2.24 8.75 -8.34
C GLY A 9 1.99 7.25 -8.41
N THR A 10 2.84 6.49 -7.73
CA THR A 10 2.73 5.03 -7.59
C THR A 10 2.42 4.69 -6.13
N VAL A 11 1.48 3.78 -5.91
CA VAL A 11 1.08 3.31 -4.57
C VAL A 11 1.35 1.80 -4.50
N ARG A 12 1.96 1.34 -3.41
CA ARG A 12 2.18 -0.09 -3.14
C ARG A 12 0.95 -0.67 -2.44
N LEU A 13 0.52 -1.87 -2.85
CA LEU A 13 -0.59 -2.63 -2.27
C LEU A 13 -0.19 -4.09 -2.11
N THR A 14 -0.87 -4.80 -1.23
CA THR A 14 -0.68 -6.25 -1.02
C THR A 14 -1.72 -7.02 -1.83
N PHE A 15 -1.29 -8.00 -2.64
CA PHE A 15 -2.21 -8.89 -3.37
C PHE A 15 -2.46 -10.19 -2.60
N LEU A 16 -3.70 -10.42 -2.17
CA LEU A 16 -4.16 -11.65 -1.55
C LEU A 16 -4.70 -12.61 -2.62
N GLY A 17 -3.83 -13.47 -3.14
CA GLY A 17 -4.15 -14.37 -4.26
C GLY A 17 -5.34 -15.30 -3.99
N GLN A 18 -5.51 -15.76 -2.75
CA GLN A 18 -6.63 -16.64 -2.36
C GLN A 18 -8.01 -16.00 -2.51
N TYR A 19 -8.09 -14.67 -2.47
CA TYR A 19 -9.33 -13.90 -2.61
C TYR A 19 -9.35 -13.03 -3.86
N THR A 20 -8.29 -13.07 -4.68
CA THR A 20 -8.09 -12.17 -5.83
C THR A 20 -8.34 -10.70 -5.45
N ARG A 21 -7.75 -10.26 -4.34
CA ARG A 21 -8.06 -8.96 -3.73
C ARG A 21 -6.80 -8.18 -3.39
N PHE A 22 -6.85 -6.86 -3.56
CA PHE A 22 -5.81 -5.94 -3.08
C PHE A 22 -6.19 -5.38 -1.72
N GLU A 23 -5.22 -5.31 -0.81
CA GLU A 23 -5.32 -4.71 0.51
C GLU A 23 -4.26 -3.62 0.70
N ASN A 24 -4.47 -2.74 1.68
CA ASN A 24 -3.49 -1.72 2.04
C ASN A 24 -2.16 -2.37 2.42
N PHE A 25 -1.05 -1.83 1.89
CA PHE A 25 0.27 -2.30 2.27
C PHE A 25 0.60 -1.84 3.70
N ALA A 26 0.74 -2.78 4.62
CA ALA A 26 1.18 -2.52 6.00
C ALA A 26 2.70 -2.72 6.07
N SER A 27 3.46 -1.66 6.32
CA SER A 27 4.91 -1.74 6.52
C SER A 27 5.24 -2.31 7.90
N GLU A 28 6.13 -3.30 7.95
CA GLU A 28 6.60 -3.94 9.20
C GLU A 28 7.35 -2.98 10.15
N GLU A 29 7.78 -1.82 9.66
CA GLU A 29 8.66 -0.87 10.36
C GLU A 29 8.01 -0.16 11.58
N TYR A 30 6.69 -0.11 11.69
CA TYR A 30 6.01 0.59 12.79
C TYR A 30 5.92 -0.22 14.11
N GLY A 31 6.51 -1.42 14.19
CA GLY A 31 6.39 -2.33 15.34
C GLY A 31 7.63 -2.50 16.23
N GLY A 32 8.73 -1.77 15.98
CA GLY A 32 10.05 -2.07 16.55
C GLY A 32 10.59 -1.10 17.61
N GLY A 33 9.76 -0.53 18.48
CA GLY A 33 10.19 0.58 19.34
C GLY A 33 9.54 0.67 20.72
N TYR A 34 9.67 -0.37 21.54
CA TYR A 34 9.70 -0.24 23.00
C TYR A 34 10.60 -1.32 23.59
N ALA A 35 11.83 -0.93 23.89
CA ALA A 35 12.74 -1.58 24.81
C ALA A 35 13.09 -0.57 25.90
#